data_AF-A0A955G6W1-F1
#
_entry.id   AF-A0A955G6W1-F1
#
_cell.length_a   1.000
_cell.length_b   1.000
_cell.length_c   1.000
_cell.angle_alpha   90.00
_cell.angle_beta   90.00
_cell.angle_gamma   90.00
#
_symmetry.space_group_name_H-M   'P 1'
#
loop_
_entity.id
_entity.type
_entity.pdbx_description
1 polymer ?
#
loop_
_entity_poly.entity_id
_entity_poly.type
_entity_poly.pdbx_seq_one_letter_code
_entity_poly.pdbx_strand_id
1 'polypeptide(L)'
;MRRKMVTVLVGLAMVMSPGAVYAETNLVLADDQIQSIRDGCKQAKSVLQQVHSYDALARVNSGQRYENIANRVMAPFISRMAINGINTVALSEASANFKLRIKDFTDAYATYEDRLSKAIKTDCVNHPVEFYADILDARQKRTLVHDAAQQLNTQLEKYRQVFESVIKDHNG
;
A
#
# COMPACT_ATOMS: atom_id res chain seq x y z
N MET A 1 -43.59 4.10 53.63
CA MET A 1 -42.48 3.15 53.85
C MET A 1 -41.64 3.06 52.57
N ARG A 2 -40.34 3.32 52.72
CA ARG A 2 -39.14 2.98 51.91
C ARG A 2 -39.24 2.63 50.41
N ARG A 3 -38.70 3.56 49.61
CA ARG A 3 -37.76 3.43 48.45
C ARG A 3 -37.33 2.01 48.06
N LYS A 4 -37.26 1.73 46.74
CA LYS A 4 -36.00 1.37 46.04
C LYS A 4 -36.01 1.86 44.58
N MET A 5 -35.14 2.84 44.29
CA MET A 5 -34.60 3.12 42.94
C MET A 5 -33.76 1.93 42.50
N VAL A 6 -33.90 1.52 41.24
CA VAL A 6 -32.93 0.65 40.58
C VAL A 6 -32.43 1.39 39.35
N THR A 7 -31.23 1.93 39.49
CA THR A 7 -30.40 2.47 38.40
C THR A 7 -29.72 1.28 37.72
N VAL A 8 -29.82 1.16 36.39
CA VAL A 8 -28.97 0.23 35.62
C VAL A 8 -28.23 1.03 34.55
N LEU A 9 -26.94 0.73 34.51
CA LEU A 9 -25.83 1.47 33.94
C LEU A 9 -25.82 1.52 32.41
N VAL A 10 -25.29 2.65 31.92
CA VAL A 10 -24.89 2.94 30.55
C VAL A 10 -23.88 1.91 30.05
N GLY A 11 -24.24 1.16 29.01
CA GLY A 11 -23.32 0.31 28.25
C GLY A 11 -22.58 1.15 27.21
N LEU A 12 -21.28 1.33 27.42
CA LEU A 12 -20.33 1.99 26.52
C LEU A 12 -20.24 1.22 25.20
N ALA A 13 -20.71 1.80 24.09
CA ALA A 13 -20.48 1.26 22.76
C ALA A 13 -19.01 1.47 22.38
N MET A 14 -18.20 0.42 22.52
CA MET A 14 -16.81 0.39 22.08
C MET A 14 -16.81 0.36 20.55
N VAL A 15 -16.53 1.49 19.92
CA VAL A 15 -16.25 1.57 18.49
C VAL A 15 -14.95 0.82 18.25
N MET A 16 -15.06 -0.42 17.78
CA MET A 16 -13.92 -1.16 17.25
C MET A 16 -13.54 -0.55 15.91
N SER A 17 -12.46 0.24 15.91
CA SER A 17 -11.72 0.54 14.69
C SER A 17 -11.13 -0.76 14.12
N PRO A 18 -11.10 -0.94 12.79
CA PRO A 18 -10.43 -2.08 12.17
C PRO A 18 -8.91 -1.89 12.27
N GLY A 19 -8.35 -2.23 13.43
CA GLY A 19 -6.92 -2.53 13.53
C GLY A 19 -6.66 -3.81 12.73
N ALA A 20 -5.66 -3.78 11.85
CA ALA A 20 -5.21 -4.97 11.13
C ALA A 20 -4.90 -6.07 12.15
N VAL A 21 -5.67 -7.16 12.11
CA VAL A 21 -5.40 -8.37 12.88
C VAL A 21 -4.21 -9.04 12.20
N TYR A 22 -3.03 -8.94 12.81
CA TYR A 22 -1.89 -9.74 12.42
C TYR A 22 -2.16 -11.18 12.89
N ALA A 23 -2.54 -12.05 11.96
CA ALA A 23 -2.57 -13.47 12.23
C ALA A 23 -1.11 -13.95 12.34
N GLU A 24 -0.65 -14.24 13.56
CA GLU A 24 0.50 -15.13 13.76
C GLU A 24 0.04 -16.53 13.35
N THR A 25 0.24 -16.87 12.07
CA THR A 25 0.13 -18.26 11.64
C THR A 25 1.24 -19.05 12.30
N ASN A 26 0.89 -19.95 13.23
CA ASN A 26 1.78 -21.02 13.68
C ASN A 26 2.10 -21.90 12.46
N LEU A 27 3.18 -21.58 11.76
CA LEU A 27 3.61 -22.23 10.54
C LEU A 27 4.24 -23.58 10.89
N VAL A 28 3.45 -24.64 10.84
CA VAL A 28 3.93 -26.01 11.02
C VAL A 28 4.14 -26.63 9.64
N LEU A 29 5.40 -26.92 9.31
CA LEU A 29 5.78 -27.61 8.08
C LEU A 29 6.11 -29.07 8.40
N ALA A 30 5.72 -29.99 7.51
CA ALA A 30 6.12 -31.38 7.57
C ALA A 30 7.60 -31.54 7.15
N ASP A 31 8.23 -32.64 7.56
CA ASP A 31 9.67 -32.87 7.35
C ASP A 31 10.06 -32.93 5.86
N ASP A 32 9.19 -33.47 5.01
CA ASP A 32 9.36 -33.52 3.55
C ASP A 32 9.32 -32.10 2.94
N GLN A 33 8.46 -31.22 3.45
CA GLN A 33 8.39 -29.82 3.04
C GLN A 33 9.66 -29.06 3.47
N ILE A 34 10.15 -29.31 4.69
CA ILE A 34 11.41 -28.75 5.19
C ILE A 34 12.57 -29.19 4.30
N GLN A 35 12.62 -30.47 3.92
CA GLN A 35 13.68 -30.98 3.05
C GLN A 35 13.59 -30.37 1.65
N SER A 36 12.38 -30.24 1.08
CA SER A 36 12.18 -29.58 -0.22
C SER A 36 12.65 -28.12 -0.22
N ILE A 37 12.43 -27.37 0.86
CA ILE A 37 12.93 -26.00 1.00
C ILE A 37 14.47 -25.98 1.00
N ARG A 38 15.11 -26.90 1.74
CA ARG A 38 16.58 -27.02 1.78
C ARG A 38 17.14 -27.34 0.40
N ASP A 39 16.56 -28.32 -0.28
CA ASP A 39 17.01 -28.76 -1.60
C ASP A 39 16.85 -27.65 -2.66
N GLY A 40 15.77 -26.86 -2.56
CA GLY A 40 15.47 -25.73 -3.43
C GLY A 40 16.17 -24.42 -3.06
N CYS A 41 16.89 -24.36 -1.93
CA CYS A 41 17.38 -23.13 -1.30
C CYS A 41 18.14 -22.20 -2.27
N LYS A 42 19.13 -22.72 -3.01
CA LYS A 42 19.92 -21.93 -3.97
C LYS A 42 19.05 -21.36 -5.10
N GLN A 43 18.16 -22.17 -5.65
CA GLN A 43 17.26 -21.76 -6.74
C GLN A 43 16.27 -20.69 -6.24
N ALA A 44 15.67 -20.90 -5.07
CA ALA A 44 14.76 -19.95 -4.46
C ALA A 44 15.43 -18.59 -4.22
N LYS A 45 16.64 -18.56 -3.65
CA LYS A 45 17.39 -17.31 -3.44
C LYS A 45 17.71 -16.61 -4.77
N SER A 46 18.09 -17.34 -5.81
CA SER A 46 18.35 -16.77 -7.14
C SER A 46 17.09 -16.10 -7.73
N VAL A 47 15.93 -16.75 -7.59
CA VAL A 47 14.65 -16.18 -8.04
C VAL A 47 14.28 -14.94 -7.23
N LEU A 48 14.44 -14.97 -5.90
CA LEU A 48 14.15 -13.81 -5.05
C LEU A 48 15.03 -12.60 -5.39
N GLN A 49 16.32 -12.81 -5.70
CA GLN A 49 17.24 -11.74 -6.13
C GLN A 49 16.82 -11.14 -7.48
N GLN A 50 16.37 -11.98 -8.42
CA GLN A 50 15.85 -11.52 -9.70
C GLN A 50 14.58 -10.68 -9.52
N VAL A 51 13.64 -11.14 -8.67
CA VAL A 51 12.43 -10.39 -8.33
C VAL A 51 12.78 -9.06 -7.67
N HIS A 52 13.71 -9.04 -6.72
CA HIS A 52 14.17 -7.81 -6.05
C HIS A 52 14.68 -6.77 -7.05
N SER A 53 15.49 -7.21 -8.02
CA SER A 53 16.06 -6.33 -9.05
C SER A 53 14.99 -5.78 -10.00
N TYR A 54 14.06 -6.62 -10.44
CA TYR A 54 12.98 -6.21 -11.34
C TYR A 54 11.99 -5.28 -10.67
N ASP A 55 11.60 -5.57 -9.43
CA ASP A 55 10.67 -4.76 -8.69
C ASP A 55 11.28 -3.40 -8.33
N ALA A 56 12.59 -3.32 -8.04
CA ALA A 56 13.29 -2.06 -7.83
C ALA A 56 13.23 -1.14 -9.06
N LEU A 57 13.51 -1.69 -10.25
CA LEU A 57 13.39 -0.94 -11.50
C LEU A 57 11.94 -0.49 -11.74
N ALA A 58 10.97 -1.40 -11.55
CA ALA A 58 9.55 -1.10 -11.72
C ALA A 58 9.08 0.01 -10.76
N ARG A 59 9.55 0.00 -9.51
CA ARG A 59 9.26 1.05 -8.51
C ARG A 59 9.83 2.40 -8.91
N VAL A 60 11.06 2.47 -9.41
CA VAL A 60 11.67 3.72 -9.86
C VAL A 60 10.85 4.31 -11.01
N ASN A 61 10.57 3.51 -12.03
CA ASN A 61 9.82 3.94 -13.21
C ASN A 61 8.40 4.41 -12.84
N SER A 62 7.69 3.62 -12.02
CA SER A 62 6.32 3.95 -11.63
C SER A 62 6.27 5.19 -10.72
N GLY A 63 7.18 5.27 -9.73
CA GLY A 63 7.28 6.42 -8.84
C GLY A 63 7.57 7.73 -9.57
N GLN A 64 8.53 7.72 -10.50
CA GLN A 64 8.83 8.89 -11.33
C GLN A 64 7.63 9.32 -12.16
N ARG A 65 6.87 8.38 -12.74
CA ARG A 65 5.65 8.71 -13.48
C ARG A 65 4.61 9.39 -12.59
N TYR A 66 4.33 8.87 -11.40
CA TYR A 66 3.34 9.45 -10.50
C TYR A 66 3.76 10.85 -10.02
N GLU A 67 5.03 11.02 -9.64
CA GLU A 67 5.59 12.33 -9.26
C GLU A 67 5.54 13.34 -10.39
N ASN A 68 5.85 12.92 -11.62
CA ASN A 68 5.76 13.78 -12.80
C ASN A 68 4.31 14.22 -13.06
N ILE A 69 3.33 13.32 -12.93
CA ILE A 69 1.92 13.69 -13.05
C ILE A 69 1.55 14.73 -11.99
N ALA A 70 1.88 14.50 -10.72
CA ALA A 70 1.50 15.41 -9.64
C ALA A 70 2.17 16.79 -9.77
N ASN A 71 3.48 16.82 -10.05
CA ASN A 71 4.28 18.04 -9.94
C ASN A 71 4.49 18.77 -11.26
N ARG A 72 4.45 18.06 -12.40
CA ARG A 72 4.69 18.67 -13.73
C ARG A 72 3.43 18.78 -14.57
N VAL A 73 2.35 18.10 -14.20
CA VAL A 73 1.06 18.19 -14.90
C VAL A 73 0.02 18.86 -14.01
N MET A 74 -0.39 18.24 -12.91
CA MET A 74 -1.50 18.73 -12.08
C MET A 74 -1.22 20.12 -11.48
N ALA A 75 -0.08 20.31 -10.80
CA ALA A 75 0.20 21.58 -10.13
C ALA A 75 0.31 22.78 -11.10
N PRO A 76 1.08 22.70 -12.21
CA PRO A 76 1.13 23.80 -13.19
C PRO A 76 -0.23 24.06 -13.85
N PHE A 77 -1.00 23.00 -14.12
CA PHE A 77 -2.30 23.10 -14.74
C PHE A 77 -3.31 23.84 -13.84
N ILE A 78 -3.41 23.43 -12.57
CA ILE A 78 -4.24 24.07 -11.55
C ILE A 78 -3.89 25.56 -11.43
N SER A 79 -2.59 25.89 -11.38
CA SER A 79 -2.13 27.27 -11.31
C SER A 79 -2.61 28.10 -12.51
N ARG A 80 -2.50 27.56 -13.73
CA ARG A 80 -2.99 28.24 -14.95
C ARG A 80 -4.52 28.43 -14.93
N MET A 81 -5.29 27.43 -14.48
CA MET A 81 -6.74 27.57 -14.36
C MET A 81 -7.13 28.67 -13.37
N ALA A 82 -6.46 28.74 -12.22
CA ALA A 82 -6.70 29.77 -11.23
C ALA A 82 -6.41 31.18 -11.76
N ILE A 83 -5.31 31.36 -12.51
CA ILE A 83 -4.96 32.64 -13.15
C ILE A 83 -6.03 33.06 -14.18
N ASN A 84 -6.70 32.11 -14.83
CA ASN A 84 -7.78 32.37 -15.77
C ASN A 84 -9.17 32.47 -15.09
N GLY A 85 -9.22 32.64 -13.77
CA GLY A 85 -10.46 32.89 -13.04
C GLY A 85 -11.34 31.65 -12.79
N ILE A 86 -10.83 30.45 -13.08
CA ILE A 86 -11.56 29.20 -12.84
C ILE A 86 -11.41 28.80 -11.36
N ASN A 87 -12.51 28.40 -10.71
CA ASN A 87 -12.46 27.87 -9.34
C ASN A 87 -11.74 26.50 -9.32
N THR A 88 -10.61 26.43 -8.63
CA THR A 88 -9.73 25.25 -8.61
C THR A 88 -9.70 24.52 -7.26
N VAL A 89 -10.60 24.85 -6.33
CA VAL A 89 -10.59 24.25 -4.98
C VAL A 89 -10.71 22.73 -5.05
N ALA A 90 -11.71 22.20 -5.78
CA ALA A 90 -11.92 20.76 -5.92
C ALA A 90 -10.74 20.06 -6.63
N LEU A 91 -10.14 20.69 -7.64
CA LEU A 91 -8.96 20.16 -8.34
C LEU A 91 -7.73 20.11 -7.43
N SER A 92 -7.55 21.13 -6.59
CA SER A 92 -6.46 21.21 -5.62
C SER A 92 -6.59 20.10 -4.58
N GLU A 93 -7.81 19.87 -4.08
CA GLU A 93 -8.11 18.77 -3.15
C GLU A 93 -7.85 17.40 -3.79
N ALA A 94 -8.35 17.17 -5.01
CA ALA A 94 -8.14 15.92 -5.73
C ALA A 94 -6.64 15.64 -5.99
N SER A 95 -5.87 16.68 -6.33
CA SER A 95 -4.41 16.62 -6.51
C SER A 95 -3.67 16.33 -5.20
N ALA A 96 -4.08 16.96 -4.09
CA ALA A 96 -3.51 16.68 -2.76
C ALA A 96 -3.76 15.23 -2.35
N ASN A 97 -4.98 14.72 -2.55
CA ASN A 97 -5.33 13.33 -2.29
C ASN A 97 -4.51 12.36 -3.16
N PHE A 98 -4.24 12.70 -4.43
CA PHE A 98 -3.34 11.91 -5.27
C PHE A 98 -1.91 11.86 -4.71
N LYS A 99 -1.36 13.01 -4.28
CA LYS A 99 -0.03 13.07 -3.64
C LYS A 99 0.07 12.23 -2.37
N LEU A 100 -0.98 12.19 -1.55
CA LEU A 100 -1.02 11.32 -0.37
C LEU A 100 -0.89 9.83 -0.77
N ARG A 101 -1.55 9.40 -1.85
CA ARG A 101 -1.43 8.02 -2.36
C ARG A 101 -0.04 7.69 -2.91
N ILE A 102 0.72 8.68 -3.39
CA ILE A 102 2.13 8.47 -3.80
C ILE A 102 2.98 8.12 -2.58
N LYS A 103 2.71 8.77 -1.44
CA LYS A 103 3.36 8.45 -0.17
C LYS A 103 3.01 7.03 0.28
N ASP A 104 1.72 6.67 0.29
CA ASP A 104 1.27 5.32 0.68
C ASP A 104 1.95 4.22 -0.15
N PHE A 105 2.02 4.40 -1.47
CA PHE A 105 2.73 3.49 -2.38
C PHE A 105 4.24 3.40 -2.06
N THR A 106 4.87 4.53 -1.73
CA THR A 106 6.29 4.57 -1.38
C THR A 106 6.57 3.84 -0.07
N ASP A 107 5.75 4.07 0.95
CA ASP A 107 5.88 3.42 2.26
C ASP A 107 5.60 1.92 2.17
N ALA A 108 4.58 1.52 1.42
CA ALA A 108 4.26 0.13 1.16
C ALA A 108 5.43 -0.58 0.46
N TYR A 109 6.04 0.08 -0.54
CA TYR A 109 7.20 -0.48 -1.23
C TYR A 109 8.42 -0.60 -0.31
N ALA A 110 8.71 0.42 0.51
CA ALA A 110 9.84 0.37 1.45
C ALA A 110 9.68 -0.81 2.44
N THR A 111 8.46 -1.02 2.93
CA THR A 111 8.16 -2.16 3.81
C THR A 111 8.33 -3.49 3.10
N TYR A 112 7.83 -3.61 1.86
CA TYR A 112 8.01 -4.81 1.03
C TYR A 112 9.49 -5.10 0.76
N GLU A 113 10.26 -4.08 0.38
CA GLU A 113 11.68 -4.21 0.06
C GLU A 113 12.45 -4.72 1.26
N ASP A 114 12.20 -4.17 2.46
CA ASP A 114 12.82 -4.65 3.70
C ASP A 114 12.52 -6.14 3.96
N ARG A 115 11.26 -6.56 3.79
CA ARG A 115 10.86 -7.97 3.98
C ARG A 115 11.44 -8.91 2.94
N LEU A 116 11.50 -8.50 1.67
CA LEU A 116 12.15 -9.28 0.63
C LEU A 116 13.65 -9.40 0.88
N SER A 117 14.30 -8.30 1.27
CA SER A 117 15.71 -8.26 1.66
C SER A 117 16.00 -9.16 2.86
N LYS A 118 15.09 -9.21 3.85
CA LYS A 118 15.16 -10.18 4.96
C LYS A 118 15.11 -11.61 4.43
N ALA A 119 14.08 -11.96 3.65
CA ALA A 119 13.91 -13.30 3.08
C ALA A 119 15.14 -13.76 2.28
N ILE A 120 15.75 -12.88 1.48
CA ILE A 120 16.98 -13.16 0.73
C ILE A 120 18.16 -13.43 1.66
N LYS A 121 18.25 -12.76 2.81
CA LYS A 121 19.35 -12.93 3.77
C LYS A 121 19.19 -14.19 4.63
N THR A 122 17.97 -14.61 4.92
CA THR A 122 17.69 -15.80 5.75
C THR A 122 18.39 -17.05 5.18
N ASP A 123 18.97 -17.84 6.07
CA ASP A 123 19.67 -19.09 5.74
C ASP A 123 18.63 -20.20 5.54
N CYS A 124 18.31 -20.52 4.29
CA CYS A 124 17.32 -21.54 3.96
C CYS A 124 17.77 -22.98 4.20
N VAL A 125 19.05 -23.25 4.49
CA VAL A 125 19.52 -24.60 4.81
C VAL A 125 19.32 -24.87 6.30
N ASN A 126 19.80 -23.94 7.13
CA ASN A 126 19.77 -24.07 8.58
C ASN A 126 18.46 -23.58 9.21
N HIS A 127 17.79 -22.62 8.58
CA HIS A 127 16.52 -22.02 9.03
C HIS A 127 15.43 -22.07 7.94
N PRO A 128 15.06 -23.26 7.44
CA PRO A 128 14.12 -23.41 6.32
C PRO A 128 12.69 -22.92 6.64
N VAL A 129 12.22 -23.12 7.88
CA VAL A 129 10.89 -22.65 8.31
C VAL A 129 10.84 -21.13 8.37
N GLU A 130 11.87 -20.48 8.92
CA GLU A 130 11.97 -19.02 8.97
C GLU A 130 12.08 -18.43 7.56
N PHE A 131 12.91 -19.01 6.69
CA PHE A 131 13.02 -18.59 5.30
C PHE A 131 11.67 -18.64 4.58
N TYR A 132 10.91 -19.72 4.76
CA TYR A 132 9.59 -19.83 4.18
C TYR A 132 8.61 -18.79 4.75
N ALA A 133 8.63 -18.57 6.07
CA ALA A 133 7.83 -17.52 6.71
C ALA A 133 8.16 -16.13 6.16
N ASP A 134 9.45 -15.80 6.00
CA ASP A 134 9.89 -14.52 5.44
C ASP A 134 9.46 -14.33 3.99
N ILE A 135 9.45 -15.39 3.18
CA ILE A 135 8.88 -15.35 1.81
C ILE A 135 7.38 -15.03 1.87
N LEU A 136 6.63 -15.65 2.78
CA LEU A 136 5.20 -15.40 2.92
C LEU A 136 4.91 -13.95 3.34
N ASP A 137 5.66 -13.41 4.30
CA ASP A 137 5.53 -12.00 4.69
C ASP A 137 5.88 -11.07 3.51
N ALA A 138 7.00 -11.30 2.82
CA ALA A 138 7.38 -10.52 1.64
C ALA A 138 6.30 -10.56 0.54
N ARG A 139 5.69 -11.73 0.28
CA ARG A 139 4.57 -11.86 -0.66
C ARG A 139 3.36 -11.05 -0.23
N GLN A 140 3.00 -11.11 1.05
CA GLN A 140 1.91 -10.30 1.59
C GLN A 140 2.18 -8.80 1.41
N LYS A 141 3.38 -8.33 1.74
CA LYS A 141 3.73 -6.91 1.56
C LYS A 141 3.74 -6.52 0.09
N ARG A 142 4.15 -7.41 -0.82
CA ARG A 142 4.06 -7.18 -2.27
C ARG A 142 2.61 -6.96 -2.74
N THR A 143 1.64 -7.68 -2.18
CA THR A 143 0.22 -7.44 -2.43
C THR A 143 -0.19 -6.04 -1.98
N LEU A 144 0.28 -5.57 -0.83
CA LEU A 144 -0.02 -4.20 -0.37
C LEU A 144 0.56 -3.12 -1.31
N VAL A 145 1.73 -3.35 -1.91
CA VAL A 145 2.28 -2.47 -2.95
C VAL A 145 1.36 -2.43 -4.18
N HIS A 146 0.86 -3.59 -4.60
CA HIS A 146 -0.09 -3.68 -5.71
C HIS A 146 -1.38 -2.90 -5.40
N ASP A 147 -1.95 -3.10 -4.22
CA ASP A 147 -3.17 -2.41 -3.79
C ASP A 147 -2.96 -0.88 -3.74
N ALA A 148 -1.82 -0.42 -3.22
CA ALA A 148 -1.47 1.00 -3.22
C ALA A 148 -1.35 1.58 -4.64
N ALA A 149 -0.80 0.82 -5.59
CA ALA A 149 -0.74 1.22 -7.00
C ALA A 149 -2.14 1.28 -7.65
N GLN A 150 -3.03 0.35 -7.31
CA GLN A 150 -4.44 0.41 -7.76
C GLN A 150 -5.16 1.64 -7.19
N GLN A 151 -4.93 1.97 -5.92
CA GLN A 151 -5.50 3.18 -5.30
C GLN A 151 -4.99 4.46 -5.95
N LEU A 152 -3.71 4.51 -6.33
CA LEU A 152 -3.15 5.61 -7.14
C LEU A 152 -3.89 5.79 -8.47
N ASN A 153 -4.11 4.70 -9.21
CA ASN A 153 -4.82 4.76 -10.48
C ASN A 153 -6.28 5.18 -10.30
N THR A 154 -6.94 4.68 -9.25
CA THR A 154 -8.30 5.10 -8.88
C THR A 154 -8.35 6.60 -8.55
N GLN A 155 -7.33 7.12 -7.88
CA GLN A 155 -7.26 8.54 -7.52
C GLN A 155 -6.96 9.44 -8.74
N LEU A 156 -6.18 8.96 -9.72
CA LEU A 156 -6.03 9.63 -11.02
C LEU A 156 -7.36 9.74 -11.76
N GLU A 157 -8.15 8.68 -11.76
CA GLU A 157 -9.46 8.67 -12.40
C GLU A 157 -10.44 9.63 -11.71
N LYS A 158 -10.43 9.71 -10.37
CA LYS A 158 -11.19 10.72 -9.62
C LYS A 158 -10.76 12.15 -9.97
N TYR A 159 -9.45 12.40 -10.11
CA TYR A 159 -8.96 13.71 -10.54
C TYR A 159 -9.50 14.07 -11.94
N ARG A 160 -9.49 13.13 -12.88
CA ARG A 160 -10.06 13.31 -14.22
C ARG A 160 -11.54 13.70 -14.16
N GLN A 161 -12.33 13.01 -13.34
CA GLN A 161 -13.76 13.30 -13.18
C GLN A 161 -14.01 14.69 -12.59
N VAL A 162 -13.23 15.10 -11.57
CA VAL A 162 -13.31 16.45 -11.00
C VAL A 162 -12.96 17.50 -12.06
N PHE A 163 -11.91 17.24 -12.86
CA PHE A 163 -11.54 18.11 -13.97
C PHE A 163 -12.68 18.30 -14.98
N GLU A 164 -13.32 17.21 -15.41
CA GLU A 164 -14.43 17.27 -16.35
C GLU A 164 -15.63 18.05 -15.79
N SER A 165 -15.93 17.89 -14.49
CA SER A 165 -16.96 18.69 -13.82
C SER A 165 -16.62 20.17 -13.84
N VAL A 166 -15.40 20.55 -13.42
CA VAL A 166 -14.98 21.96 -13.35
C VAL A 166 -15.05 22.64 -14.72
N ILE A 167 -14.65 21.93 -15.78
CA ILE A 167 -14.74 22.49 -17.14
C ILE A 167 -16.19 22.63 -17.61
N LYS A 168 -17.04 21.66 -17.30
CA LYS A 168 -18.47 21.74 -17.62
C LYS A 168 -19.13 22.92 -16.90
N ASP A 169 -18.84 23.11 -15.63
CA ASP A 169 -19.41 24.17 -14.79
C ASP A 169 -18.93 25.57 -15.20
N HIS A 170 -17.76 25.68 -15.84
CA HIS A 170 -17.25 26.95 -16.36
C HIS A 170 -17.84 27.31 -17.73
N ASN A 171 -18.18 26.31 -18.56
CA ASN A 171 -18.69 26.51 -19.92
C ASN A 171 -20.22 26.55 -20.02
N GLY A 172 -20.93 26.20 -18.94
CA GLY A 172 -22.40 26.26 -18.84
C GLY A 172 -22.87 27.55 -18.21
#